data_AF-A0A813LGN8-F1
#
_entry.id   AF-A0A813LGN8-F1
#
_cell.length_a   1.000
_cell.length_b   1.000
_cell.length_c   1.000
_cell.angle_alpha   90.00
_cell.angle_beta   90.00
_cell.angle_gamma   90.00
#
_symmetry.space_group_name_H-M   'P 1'
#
loop_
_entity.id
_entity.type
_entity.pdbx_description
1 polymer ?
#
loop_
_entity_poly.entity_id
_entity_poly.type
_entity_poly.pdbx_seq_one_letter_code
_entity_poly.pdbx_strand_id
1 'polypeptide(L)'
;MVPSSQMTSPALALFRRALFGHSCVPASRRGLSAVNSDSPWPMSQVDRLDRRYKRLRGLLGKLRWQPITHFQAFGQDHQLPVCISKSNFEPPSISRVQLEYFAGFFDGDGCVSASTGNSGCYLRITQSSRQAEALLLFCKAFGGSIRIHETGMGMHRPTICWRVNGTSARSAASVLSPMSLVKQIQLQIAADWPSCQIRRQELKTALKLQKASPDCINQTCSWSYVAGFFDAEGCISILPRGEGIRLDVGQKHDEVLQIILGFFDRELSGKGIRLFKYERISNLKVTSSATSKAILLKLLASGLCVKRKAAELALSSSSTRYIGVRQELSLLVGNQSRYQRLDASGCVRAVGIQKVLGAFRRTSQLHRKQQLKQQLADLRQDHICLKAQARLQLLRSDIRSLIQRGALHTSSLDSTVLNKVVEFGPEVSKR
;
A
#
# COMPACT_ATOMS: atom_id res chain seq x y z
N MET A 1 -20.30 9.25 -24.44
CA MET A 1 -19.11 9.33 -23.57
C MET A 1 -19.51 8.91 -22.16
N VAL A 2 -19.18 7.70 -21.73
CA VAL A 2 -19.50 7.17 -20.39
C VAL A 2 -18.24 7.27 -19.53
N PRO A 3 -18.28 7.79 -18.29
CA PRO A 3 -17.08 7.87 -17.46
C PRO A 3 -16.63 6.45 -17.11
N SER A 4 -15.43 6.09 -17.59
CA SER A 4 -14.67 4.92 -17.17
C SER A 4 -14.55 4.95 -15.64
N SER A 5 -15.31 4.10 -14.95
CA SER A 5 -15.21 3.90 -13.51
C SER A 5 -13.79 3.46 -13.16
N GLN A 6 -13.02 4.41 -12.60
CA GLN A 6 -11.72 4.15 -12.00
C GLN A 6 -11.94 3.29 -10.76
N MET A 7 -11.77 1.97 -10.90
CA MET A 7 -11.46 1.12 -9.75
C MET A 7 -10.01 1.39 -9.34
N THR A 8 -9.77 2.50 -8.64
CA THR A 8 -8.64 2.55 -7.70
C THR A 8 -8.94 1.49 -6.65
N SER A 9 -8.11 0.45 -6.50
CA SER A 9 -8.37 -0.71 -5.64
C SER A 9 -8.97 -0.31 -4.27
N PRO A 10 -10.27 -0.56 -4.01
CA PRO A 10 -10.90 -0.26 -2.73
C PRO A 10 -10.25 -1.02 -1.55
N ALA A 11 -9.51 -2.08 -1.85
CA ALA A 11 -8.80 -2.91 -0.88
C ALA A 11 -7.77 -2.11 -0.07
N LEU A 12 -7.04 -1.17 -0.69
CA LEU A 12 -6.03 -0.33 -0.01
C LEU A 12 -6.64 0.73 0.93
N ALA A 13 -7.89 1.13 0.70
CA ALA A 13 -8.62 2.04 1.58
C ALA A 13 -9.31 1.30 2.74
N LEU A 14 -9.73 0.05 2.55
CA LEU A 14 -10.39 -0.79 3.56
C LEU A 14 -9.40 -1.52 4.48
N PHE A 15 -8.20 -1.86 3.99
CA PHE A 15 -7.04 -2.32 4.80
C PHE A 15 -6.73 -1.37 5.98
N ARG A 16 -7.15 -0.09 5.88
CA ARG A 16 -6.96 0.97 6.89
C ARG A 16 -7.75 0.78 8.18
N ARG A 17 -8.90 0.08 8.17
CA ARG A 17 -9.74 -0.12 9.37
C ARG A 17 -9.30 -1.32 10.21
N ALA A 18 -8.67 -2.30 9.57
CA ALA A 18 -8.28 -3.58 10.13
C ALA A 18 -6.93 -3.57 10.90
N LEU A 19 -5.99 -2.70 10.52
CA LEU A 19 -4.60 -2.72 11.03
C LEU A 19 -4.34 -1.87 12.26
N PHE A 20 -5.15 -0.85 12.50
CA PHE A 20 -5.03 0.01 13.65
C PHE A 20 -6.29 -0.22 14.46
N GLY A 21 -6.20 -1.03 15.51
CA GLY A 21 -7.28 -1.22 16.47
C GLY A 21 -7.70 0.12 17.05
N HIS A 22 -8.57 0.82 16.33
CA HIS A 22 -9.36 1.88 16.86
C HIS A 22 -10.45 1.16 17.65
N SER A 23 -10.40 1.29 18.97
CA SER A 23 -11.62 1.33 19.76
C SER A 23 -12.43 2.53 19.24
N CYS A 24 -13.13 2.34 18.12
CA CYS A 24 -14.26 3.17 17.78
C CYS A 24 -15.34 2.80 18.78
N VAL A 25 -15.53 3.67 19.77
CA VAL A 25 -16.79 3.70 20.53
C VAL A 25 -17.91 3.78 19.48
N PRO A 26 -18.89 2.86 19.46
CA PRO A 26 -19.97 2.92 18.50
C PRO A 26 -20.76 4.21 18.76
N ALA A 27 -20.75 5.11 17.78
CA ALA A 27 -21.65 6.26 17.78
C ALA A 27 -23.07 5.75 17.45
N SER A 28 -23.76 5.28 18.48
CA SER A 28 -25.21 5.12 18.48
C SER A 28 -25.84 6.51 18.30
N ARG A 29 -26.15 6.87 17.06
CA ARG A 29 -27.05 7.99 16.75
C ARG A 29 -28.48 7.50 16.93
N ARG A 30 -28.99 7.57 18.16
CA ARG A 30 -30.44 7.73 18.37
C ARG A 30 -30.73 9.23 18.48
N GLY A 31 -31.84 9.63 17.86
CA GLY A 31 -32.28 11.01 17.73
C GLY A 31 -32.28 11.72 19.07
N LEU A 32 -31.51 12.79 19.14
CA LEU A 32 -31.65 13.81 20.17
C LEU A 32 -32.00 15.10 19.44
N SER A 33 -33.15 15.61 19.85
CA SER A 33 -33.76 16.90 19.57
C SER A 33 -32.70 18.01 19.52
N ALA A 34 -32.88 18.91 18.56
CA ALA A 34 -32.09 20.13 18.43
C ALA A 34 -32.33 21.04 19.65
N VAL A 35 -31.55 20.82 20.70
CA VAL A 35 -31.36 21.82 21.76
C VAL A 35 -30.26 22.76 21.26
N ASN A 36 -30.65 23.94 20.80
CA ASN A 36 -29.76 25.08 20.62
C ASN A 36 -29.11 25.39 21.96
N SER A 37 -27.90 24.87 22.17
CA SER A 37 -27.03 25.25 23.25
C SER A 37 -25.86 26.02 22.65
N ASP A 38 -26.01 27.34 22.62
CA ASP A 38 -24.91 28.30 22.45
C ASP A 38 -24.02 28.24 23.68
N SER A 39 -23.29 27.14 23.81
CA SER A 39 -22.36 26.95 24.91
C SER A 39 -20.94 27.26 24.42
N PRO A 40 -20.34 28.38 24.85
CA PRO A 40 -19.01 28.83 24.44
C PRO A 40 -17.92 28.03 25.16
N TRP A 41 -17.97 26.70 25.10
CA TRP A 41 -16.91 25.89 25.70
C TRP A 41 -15.62 26.11 24.92
N PRO A 42 -14.50 26.42 25.60
CA PRO A 42 -13.21 26.57 24.96
C PRO A 42 -12.85 25.27 24.27
N MET A 43 -12.85 25.30 22.94
CA MET A 43 -12.52 24.15 22.11
C MET A 43 -11.15 23.58 22.51
N SER A 44 -11.10 22.26 22.76
CA SER A 44 -9.89 21.61 23.24
C SER A 44 -8.72 21.87 22.26
N GLN A 45 -7.49 21.87 22.79
CA GLN A 45 -6.30 22.05 21.94
C GLN A 45 -6.24 20.99 20.82
N VAL A 46 -6.68 19.76 21.10
CA VAL A 46 -6.72 18.65 20.14
C VAL A 46 -7.71 18.94 19.02
N ASP A 47 -8.89 19.48 19.32
CA ASP A 47 -9.90 19.84 18.32
C ASP A 47 -9.43 20.97 17.41
N ARG A 48 -8.72 21.97 17.97
CA ARG A 48 -8.06 23.02 17.18
C ARG A 48 -7.05 22.44 16.20
N LEU A 49 -6.21 21.52 16.65
CA LEU A 49 -5.22 20.84 15.80
C LEU A 49 -5.88 19.97 14.73
N ASP A 50 -6.96 19.26 15.06
CA ASP A 50 -7.67 18.40 14.10
C ASP A 50 -8.41 19.20 13.02
N ARG A 51 -9.06 20.32 13.37
CA ARG A 51 -9.64 21.25 12.39
C ARG A 51 -8.57 21.78 11.43
N ARG A 52 -7.39 22.18 11.94
CA ARG A 52 -6.29 22.66 11.10
C ARG A 52 -5.73 21.54 10.21
N TYR A 53 -5.63 20.32 10.74
CA TYR A 53 -5.23 19.14 9.96
C TYR A 53 -6.20 18.85 8.82
N LYS A 54 -7.52 18.87 9.07
CA LYS A 54 -8.55 18.67 8.03
C LYS A 54 -8.44 19.71 6.91
N ARG A 55 -8.27 20.99 7.24
CA ARG A 55 -8.08 22.08 6.25
C ARG A 55 -6.85 21.84 5.38
N LEU A 56 -5.69 21.56 6.00
CA LEU A 56 -4.46 21.27 5.26
C LEU A 56 -4.56 19.98 4.44
N ARG A 57 -5.30 18.98 4.92
CA ARG A 57 -5.52 17.74 4.17
C ARG A 57 -6.35 17.99 2.93
N GLY A 58 -7.36 18.87 3.03
CA GLY A 58 -8.12 19.35 1.89
C GLY A 58 -7.26 20.09 0.87
N LEU A 59 -6.37 20.99 1.33
CA LEU A 59 -5.41 21.67 0.46
C LEU A 59 -4.48 20.68 -0.25
N LEU A 60 -3.86 19.76 0.51
CA LEU A 60 -2.98 18.74 -0.04
C LEU A 60 -3.69 17.89 -1.10
N GLY A 61 -4.96 17.54 -0.87
CA GLY A 61 -5.78 16.80 -1.83
C GLY A 61 -6.07 17.54 -3.14
N LYS A 62 -5.78 18.84 -3.23
CA LYS A 62 -5.96 19.66 -4.44
C LYS A 62 -4.64 19.97 -5.17
N LEU A 63 -3.51 19.51 -4.65
CA LEU A 63 -2.21 19.69 -5.30
C LEU A 63 -2.01 18.60 -6.34
N ARG A 64 -1.94 18.98 -7.61
CA ARG A 64 -1.63 18.09 -8.72
C ARG A 64 -0.13 18.03 -8.95
N TRP A 65 0.40 16.82 -9.09
CA TRP A 65 1.81 16.64 -9.46
C TRP A 65 2.05 17.13 -10.89
N GLN A 66 3.30 17.47 -11.22
CA GLN A 66 3.69 17.70 -12.60
C GLN A 66 3.62 16.39 -13.40
N PRO A 67 3.26 16.42 -14.69
CA PRO A 67 3.40 15.28 -15.57
C PRO A 67 4.83 14.74 -15.54
N ILE A 68 4.98 13.46 -15.21
CA ILE A 68 6.30 12.81 -15.22
C ILE A 68 6.66 12.42 -16.65
N THR A 69 7.87 12.76 -17.09
CA THR A 69 8.41 12.39 -18.41
C THR A 69 9.46 11.28 -18.31
N HIS A 70 9.98 11.03 -17.10
CA HIS A 70 11.00 10.04 -16.82
C HIS A 70 10.68 9.28 -15.53
N PHE A 71 11.25 8.09 -15.36
CA PHE A 71 11.28 7.36 -14.10
C PHE A 71 12.61 6.63 -13.93
N GLN A 72 12.98 6.37 -12.68
CA GLN A 72 14.19 5.60 -12.35
C GLN A 72 13.82 4.15 -12.03
N ALA A 73 14.59 3.19 -12.53
CA ALA A 73 14.49 1.79 -12.17
C ALA A 73 15.86 1.11 -12.35
N PHE A 74 16.21 0.19 -11.44
CA PHE A 74 17.53 -0.46 -11.43
C PHE A 74 18.71 0.52 -11.49
N GLY A 75 18.54 1.72 -10.91
CA GLY A 75 19.57 2.77 -10.92
C GLY A 75 19.68 3.54 -12.25
N GLN A 76 18.87 3.24 -13.26
CA GLN A 76 18.87 3.89 -14.57
C GLN A 76 17.63 4.76 -14.75
N ASP A 77 17.79 5.88 -15.45
CA ASP A 77 16.68 6.76 -15.84
C ASP A 77 16.11 6.34 -17.20
N HIS A 78 14.79 6.29 -17.30
CA HIS A 78 14.05 5.89 -18.50
C HIS A 78 13.04 6.97 -18.89
N GLN A 79 13.05 7.37 -20.17
CA GLN A 79 12.08 8.30 -20.74
C GLN A 79 10.77 7.61 -21.09
N LEU A 80 9.63 8.27 -20.84
CA LEU A 80 8.30 7.78 -21.20
C LEU A 80 7.84 8.32 -22.57
N PRO A 81 7.16 7.51 -23.40
CA PRO A 81 6.87 6.08 -23.19
C PRO A 81 8.10 5.20 -23.43
N VAL A 82 8.24 4.13 -22.65
CA VAL A 82 9.25 3.08 -22.92
C VAL A 82 8.62 2.05 -23.84
N CYS A 83 9.20 1.88 -25.03
CA CYS A 83 8.85 0.83 -25.98
C CYS A 83 10.11 0.01 -26.26
N ILE A 84 10.06 -1.29 -26.02
CA ILE A 84 11.17 -2.19 -26.39
C ILE A 84 10.87 -2.70 -27.80
N SER A 85 11.71 -2.32 -28.77
CA SER A 85 11.57 -2.80 -30.16
C SER A 85 11.74 -4.32 -30.20
N LYS A 86 10.82 -5.00 -30.89
CA LYS A 86 10.88 -6.46 -31.06
C LYS A 86 12.04 -6.90 -31.95
N SER A 87 12.55 -6.03 -32.82
CA SER A 87 13.55 -6.38 -33.83
C SER A 87 14.89 -6.85 -33.25
N ASN A 88 15.18 -6.52 -31.98
CA ASN A 88 16.47 -6.80 -31.34
C ASN A 88 16.33 -7.72 -30.13
N PHE A 89 15.17 -8.35 -29.95
CA PHE A 89 14.89 -9.19 -28.79
C PHE A 89 14.53 -10.59 -29.27
N GLU A 90 15.53 -11.47 -29.35
CA GLU A 90 15.22 -12.87 -29.09
C GLU A 90 14.68 -12.91 -27.66
N PRO A 91 13.43 -13.38 -27.44
CA PRO A 91 12.86 -13.41 -26.11
C PRO A 91 13.81 -14.25 -25.25
N PRO A 92 14.43 -13.67 -24.21
CA PRO A 92 15.32 -14.43 -23.36
C PRO A 92 14.51 -15.61 -22.83
N SER A 93 15.10 -16.81 -22.85
CA SER A 93 14.45 -18.00 -22.31
C SER A 93 14.05 -17.71 -20.86
N ILE A 94 12.76 -17.47 -20.61
CA ILE A 94 12.28 -17.12 -19.28
C ILE A 94 12.32 -18.40 -18.46
N SER A 95 13.15 -18.43 -17.43
CA SER A 95 13.23 -19.59 -16.53
C SER A 95 11.90 -19.79 -15.80
N ARG A 96 11.62 -21.03 -15.38
CA ARG A 96 10.42 -21.36 -14.59
C ARG A 96 10.31 -20.50 -13.32
N VAL A 97 11.43 -20.29 -12.61
CA VAL A 97 11.51 -19.46 -11.40
C VAL A 97 11.05 -18.03 -11.69
N GLN A 98 11.48 -17.44 -12.80
CA GLN A 98 11.05 -16.10 -13.21
C GLN A 98 9.57 -16.07 -13.60
N LEU A 99 9.07 -17.10 -14.30
CA LEU A 99 7.66 -17.21 -14.64
C LEU A 99 6.76 -17.29 -13.40
N GLU A 100 7.15 -18.07 -12.39
CA GLU A 100 6.45 -18.14 -11.11
C GLU A 100 6.41 -16.76 -10.41
N TYR A 101 7.54 -16.04 -10.39
CA TYR A 101 7.58 -14.66 -9.88
C TYR A 101 6.63 -13.73 -10.66
N PHE A 102 6.65 -13.77 -12.00
CA PHE A 102 5.76 -12.94 -12.81
C PHE A 102 4.29 -13.27 -12.58
N ALA A 103 3.94 -14.55 -12.45
CA ALA A 103 2.57 -14.95 -12.16
C ALA A 103 2.12 -14.46 -10.78
N GLY A 104 2.94 -14.60 -9.74
CA GLY A 104 2.65 -14.08 -8.40
C GLY A 104 2.45 -12.56 -8.41
N PHE A 105 3.34 -11.82 -9.07
CA PHE A 105 3.22 -10.37 -9.18
C PHE A 105 1.95 -9.95 -9.94
N PHE A 106 1.64 -10.64 -11.04
CA PHE A 106 0.43 -10.39 -11.83
C PHE A 106 -0.85 -10.74 -11.07
N ASP A 107 -0.83 -11.77 -10.22
CA ASP A 107 -1.95 -12.13 -9.35
C ASP A 107 -2.25 -11.10 -8.27
N GLY A 108 -1.25 -10.33 -7.82
CA GLY A 108 -1.48 -9.13 -7.02
C GLY A 108 -1.97 -7.96 -7.90
N ASP A 109 -1.04 -7.32 -8.61
CA ASP A 109 -1.28 -6.01 -9.25
C ASP A 109 -1.65 -6.07 -10.75
N GLY A 110 -1.63 -7.25 -11.35
CA GLY A 110 -2.00 -7.46 -12.75
C GLY A 110 -3.50 -7.35 -13.01
N CYS A 111 -3.85 -7.00 -14.24
CA CYS A 111 -5.22 -6.86 -14.69
C CYS A 111 -5.36 -7.38 -16.12
N VAL A 112 -6.27 -8.34 -16.32
CA VAL A 112 -6.74 -8.76 -17.63
C VAL A 112 -7.97 -7.94 -17.99
N SER A 113 -8.02 -7.35 -19.18
CA SER A 113 -9.19 -6.56 -19.60
C SER A 113 -9.41 -6.61 -21.12
N ALA A 114 -10.62 -6.30 -21.54
CA ALA A 114 -10.99 -6.15 -22.95
C ALA A 114 -11.31 -4.69 -23.25
N SER A 115 -10.95 -4.19 -24.43
CA SER A 115 -11.31 -2.84 -24.85
C SER A 115 -12.81 -2.74 -25.20
N THR A 116 -13.36 -1.52 -25.18
CA THR A 116 -14.74 -1.23 -25.57
C THR A 116 -14.90 -0.99 -27.07
N GLY A 117 -13.82 -0.61 -27.77
CA GLY A 117 -13.84 -0.36 -29.23
C GLY A 117 -12.72 -1.05 -30.01
N ASN A 118 -11.68 -1.55 -29.33
CA ASN A 118 -10.66 -2.36 -29.99
C ASN A 118 -11.06 -3.84 -29.87
N SER A 119 -10.92 -4.55 -30.98
CA SER A 119 -11.05 -5.99 -31.14
C SER A 119 -10.19 -6.85 -30.18
N GLY A 120 -9.45 -6.28 -29.23
CA GLY A 120 -8.43 -6.98 -28.44
C GLY A 120 -8.68 -7.05 -26.93
N CYS A 121 -8.12 -8.11 -26.33
CA CYS A 121 -7.74 -8.14 -24.93
C CYS A 121 -6.41 -7.40 -24.70
N TYR A 122 -6.17 -7.01 -23.46
CA TYR A 122 -4.89 -6.47 -23.01
C TYR A 122 -4.60 -6.91 -21.58
N LEU A 123 -3.31 -7.03 -21.29
CA LEU A 123 -2.80 -7.19 -19.92
C LEU A 123 -2.22 -5.85 -19.47
N ARG A 124 -2.39 -5.52 -18.20
CA ARG A 124 -1.90 -4.28 -17.61
C ARG A 124 -1.40 -4.51 -16.19
N ILE A 125 -0.30 -3.86 -15.84
CA ILE A 125 0.15 -3.70 -14.45
C ILE A 125 0.34 -2.20 -14.23
N THR A 126 -0.18 -1.69 -13.12
CA THR A 126 0.01 -0.29 -12.71
C THR A 126 0.88 -0.25 -11.46
N GLN A 127 1.90 0.60 -11.45
CA GLN A 127 2.77 0.81 -10.29
C GLN A 127 2.99 2.29 -10.02
N SER A 128 3.39 2.59 -8.79
CA SER A 128 3.99 3.89 -8.47
C SER A 128 5.25 4.08 -9.33
N SER A 129 5.46 5.28 -9.86
CA SER A 129 6.67 5.64 -10.63
C SER A 129 7.99 5.40 -9.90
N ARG A 130 7.99 5.32 -8.56
CA ARG A 130 9.14 4.96 -7.73
C ARG A 130 9.42 3.46 -7.58
N GLN A 131 8.55 2.61 -8.10
CA GLN A 131 8.58 1.15 -7.97
C GLN A 131 8.37 0.52 -9.35
N ALA A 132 9.09 1.07 -10.33
CA ALA A 132 8.91 0.78 -11.75
C ALA A 132 9.71 -0.45 -12.20
N GLU A 133 10.56 -1.01 -11.34
CA GLU A 133 11.45 -2.14 -11.62
C GLU A 133 10.68 -3.33 -12.20
N ALA A 134 9.58 -3.72 -11.55
CA ALA A 134 8.74 -4.81 -12.03
C ALA A 134 8.19 -4.53 -13.44
N LEU A 135 7.76 -3.30 -13.74
CA LEU A 135 7.23 -2.96 -15.06
C LEU A 135 8.26 -3.16 -16.18
N LEU A 136 9.53 -2.84 -15.92
CA LEU A 136 10.61 -3.11 -16.88
C LEU A 136 10.87 -4.61 -17.04
N LEU A 137 10.81 -5.40 -15.96
CA LEU A 137 10.94 -6.86 -16.07
C LEU A 137 9.82 -7.44 -16.93
N PHE A 138 8.56 -7.02 -16.73
CA PHE A 138 7.45 -7.43 -17.58
C PHE A 138 7.60 -6.95 -19.03
N CYS A 139 8.08 -5.72 -19.24
CA CYS A 139 8.32 -5.18 -20.57
C CYS A 139 9.40 -5.97 -21.33
N LYS A 140 10.47 -6.38 -20.63
CA LYS A 140 11.55 -7.21 -21.22
C LYS A 140 11.08 -8.65 -21.50
N ALA A 141 10.32 -9.24 -20.58
CA ALA A 141 9.85 -10.62 -20.70
C ALA A 141 8.74 -10.80 -21.75
N PHE A 142 7.81 -9.85 -21.84
CA PHE A 142 6.57 -10.00 -22.61
C PHE A 142 6.36 -8.91 -23.67
N GLY A 143 7.34 -8.02 -23.84
CA GLY A 143 7.23 -6.85 -24.72
C GLY A 143 6.23 -5.80 -24.19
N GLY A 144 5.66 -5.03 -25.10
CA GLY A 144 4.67 -3.99 -24.78
C GLY A 144 5.28 -2.63 -24.54
N SER A 145 4.57 -1.80 -23.79
CA SER A 145 4.96 -0.40 -23.54
C SER A 145 4.70 -0.01 -22.09
N ILE A 146 5.58 0.84 -21.54
CA ILE A 146 5.36 1.52 -20.26
C ILE A 146 4.99 2.97 -20.55
N ARG A 147 3.89 3.44 -19.96
CA ARG A 147 3.38 4.80 -20.13
C ARG A 147 2.80 5.36 -18.83
N ILE A 148 2.61 6.67 -18.78
CA ILE A 148 1.88 7.33 -17.69
C ILE A 148 0.47 6.75 -17.61
N HIS A 149 0.05 6.39 -16.40
CA HIS A 149 -1.33 6.01 -16.12
C HIS A 149 -2.08 7.17 -15.47
N GLU A 150 -1.52 7.74 -14.40
CA GLU A 150 -2.08 8.89 -13.70
C GLU A 150 -0.97 9.83 -13.26
N THR A 151 -1.20 11.14 -13.39
CA THR A 151 -0.23 12.16 -12.93
C THR A 151 -0.07 12.19 -11.42
N GLY A 152 -1.08 11.76 -10.65
CA GLY A 152 -1.06 11.83 -9.19
C GLY A 152 -1.61 13.14 -8.62
N MET A 153 -2.02 13.08 -7.35
CA MET A 153 -2.66 14.18 -6.63
C MET A 153 -2.41 14.07 -5.12
N GLY A 154 -1.94 15.16 -4.51
CA GLY A 154 -1.56 15.23 -3.11
C GLY A 154 -0.53 14.16 -2.75
N MET A 155 -0.92 13.21 -1.89
CA MET A 155 -0.04 12.10 -1.50
C MET A 155 -0.10 10.89 -2.43
N HIS A 156 -1.04 10.87 -3.37
CA HIS A 156 -1.09 9.88 -4.43
C HIS A 156 -0.04 10.25 -5.46
N ARG A 157 1.05 9.48 -5.48
CA ARG A 157 2.16 9.69 -6.41
C ARG A 157 1.70 9.39 -7.85
N PRO A 158 2.39 9.96 -8.86
CA PRO A 158 2.20 9.56 -10.24
C PRO A 158 2.35 8.05 -10.40
N THR A 159 1.45 7.44 -11.17
CA THR A 159 1.50 6.03 -11.51
C THR A 159 1.79 5.86 -12.99
N ILE A 160 2.56 4.82 -13.30
CA ILE A 160 2.86 4.38 -14.66
C ILE A 160 2.33 2.96 -14.82
N CYS A 161 2.10 2.53 -16.05
CA CYS A 161 1.61 1.19 -16.32
C CYS A 161 2.37 0.54 -17.47
N TRP A 162 2.71 -0.73 -17.28
CA TRP A 162 3.04 -1.63 -18.37
C TRP A 162 1.74 -2.14 -19.00
N ARG A 163 1.71 -2.21 -20.34
CA ARG A 163 0.57 -2.75 -21.07
C ARG A 163 1.02 -3.49 -22.33
N VAL A 164 0.42 -4.66 -22.55
CA VAL A 164 0.50 -5.42 -23.80
C VAL A 164 -0.90 -5.63 -24.37
N ASN A 165 -1.03 -5.64 -25.70
CA ASN A 165 -2.31 -5.77 -26.39
C ASN A 165 -2.20 -6.82 -27.51
N GLY A 166 -3.35 -7.31 -28.00
CA GLY A 166 -3.42 -8.14 -29.21
C GLY A 166 -2.64 -9.46 -29.08
N THR A 167 -1.92 -9.84 -30.13
CA THR A 167 -1.13 -11.10 -30.17
C THR A 167 -0.12 -11.23 -29.03
N SER A 168 0.50 -10.10 -28.63
CA SER A 168 1.48 -10.09 -27.54
C SER A 168 0.80 -10.32 -26.18
N ALA A 169 -0.40 -9.78 -25.98
CA ALA A 169 -1.18 -10.07 -24.78
C ALA A 169 -1.61 -11.53 -24.71
N ARG A 170 -2.03 -12.14 -25.82
CA ARG A 170 -2.38 -13.57 -25.88
C ARG A 170 -1.18 -14.44 -25.52
N SER A 171 -0.02 -14.15 -26.11
CA SER A 171 1.22 -14.89 -25.87
C SER A 171 1.71 -14.76 -24.42
N ALA A 172 1.65 -13.54 -23.85
CA ALA A 172 1.98 -13.35 -22.44
C ALA A 172 0.99 -14.10 -21.53
N ALA A 173 -0.30 -14.08 -21.87
CA ALA A 173 -1.32 -14.75 -21.08
C ALA A 173 -1.21 -16.28 -21.11
N SER A 174 -0.88 -16.87 -22.27
CA SER A 174 -0.67 -18.33 -22.38
C SER A 174 0.51 -18.80 -21.54
N VAL A 175 1.56 -18.00 -21.44
CA VAL A 175 2.76 -18.31 -20.64
C VAL A 175 2.52 -18.10 -19.14
N LEU A 176 1.78 -17.06 -18.74
CA LEU A 176 1.50 -16.76 -17.33
C LEU A 176 0.41 -17.65 -16.72
N SER A 177 -0.58 -18.05 -17.51
CA SER A 177 -1.76 -18.79 -17.04
C SER A 177 -1.44 -20.05 -16.22
N PRO A 178 -0.51 -20.93 -16.64
CA PRO A 178 -0.22 -22.16 -15.88
C PRO A 178 0.37 -21.93 -14.49
N MET A 179 0.96 -20.76 -14.23
CA MET A 179 1.63 -20.43 -12.96
C MET A 179 0.81 -19.49 -12.07
N SER A 180 -0.32 -18.98 -12.58
CA SER A 180 -1.22 -18.09 -11.85
C SER A 180 -2.16 -18.91 -10.96
N LEU A 181 -2.40 -18.43 -9.74
CA LEU A 181 -3.36 -19.00 -8.80
C LEU A 181 -4.71 -18.27 -8.82
N VAL A 182 -4.68 -16.94 -8.93
CA VAL A 182 -5.87 -16.08 -8.79
C VAL A 182 -6.47 -15.71 -10.13
N LYS A 183 -5.63 -15.44 -11.13
CA LYS A 183 -6.06 -14.92 -12.43
C LYS A 183 -5.91 -15.95 -13.55
N GLN A 184 -5.77 -17.23 -13.23
CA GLN A 184 -5.56 -18.29 -14.22
C GLN A 184 -6.66 -18.30 -15.28
N ILE A 185 -7.93 -18.42 -14.90
CA ILE A 185 -9.05 -18.45 -15.85
C ILE A 185 -9.12 -17.14 -16.66
N GLN A 186 -8.86 -15.99 -16.03
CA GLN A 186 -8.84 -14.71 -16.72
C GLN A 186 -7.73 -14.67 -17.79
N LEU A 187 -6.56 -15.22 -17.49
CA LEU A 187 -5.44 -15.33 -18.41
C LEU A 187 -5.72 -16.35 -19.51
N GLN A 188 -6.37 -17.49 -19.24
CA GLN A 188 -6.81 -18.44 -20.26
C GLN A 188 -7.76 -17.78 -21.26
N ILE A 189 -8.79 -17.06 -20.78
CA ILE A 189 -9.69 -16.28 -21.62
C ILE A 189 -8.93 -15.29 -22.50
N ALA A 190 -7.89 -14.65 -21.96
CA ALA A 190 -7.06 -13.73 -22.73
C ALA A 190 -6.13 -14.43 -23.73
N ALA A 191 -5.61 -15.62 -23.41
CA ALA A 191 -4.79 -16.43 -24.31
C ALA A 191 -5.62 -16.87 -25.54
N ASP A 192 -6.85 -17.31 -25.30
CA ASP A 192 -7.77 -17.81 -26.33
C ASP A 192 -8.59 -16.70 -27.00
N TRP A 193 -8.14 -15.44 -26.89
CA TRP A 193 -8.93 -14.31 -27.37
C TRP A 193 -9.14 -14.37 -28.89
N PRO A 194 -10.41 -14.44 -29.36
CA PRO A 194 -10.74 -14.82 -30.73
C PRO A 194 -10.64 -13.64 -31.70
N SER A 195 -10.66 -13.96 -32.99
CA SER A 195 -10.70 -12.98 -34.09
C SER A 195 -12.13 -12.48 -34.38
N CYS A 196 -13.15 -13.31 -34.18
CA CYS A 196 -14.56 -12.98 -34.45
C CYS A 196 -15.20 -12.12 -33.34
N GLN A 197 -15.98 -11.11 -33.72
CA GLN A 197 -16.61 -10.15 -32.80
C GLN A 197 -17.62 -10.78 -31.83
N ILE A 198 -18.47 -11.70 -32.30
CA ILE A 198 -19.49 -12.36 -31.46
C ILE A 198 -18.83 -13.08 -30.29
N ARG A 199 -17.84 -13.93 -30.58
CA ARG A 199 -17.09 -14.68 -29.56
C ARG A 199 -16.32 -13.77 -28.60
N ARG A 200 -15.82 -12.61 -29.04
CA ARG A 200 -15.20 -11.61 -28.13
C ARG A 200 -16.17 -11.06 -27.10
N GLN A 201 -17.42 -10.83 -27.51
CA GLN A 201 -18.44 -10.31 -26.60
C GLN A 201 -18.81 -11.35 -25.53
N GLU A 202 -18.90 -12.64 -25.92
CA GLU A 202 -19.08 -13.76 -24.99
C GLU A 202 -17.93 -13.83 -23.97
N LEU A 203 -16.68 -13.85 -24.43
CA LEU A 203 -15.51 -13.90 -23.56
C LEU A 203 -15.35 -12.64 -22.69
N LYS A 204 -15.79 -11.47 -23.18
CA LYS A 204 -15.82 -10.24 -22.39
C LYS A 204 -16.81 -10.35 -21.23
N THR A 205 -17.96 -10.97 -21.45
CA THR A 205 -18.95 -11.26 -20.39
C THR A 205 -18.40 -12.29 -19.41
N ALA A 206 -17.78 -13.37 -19.90
CA ALA A 206 -17.13 -14.38 -19.07
C ALA A 206 -16.02 -13.76 -18.19
N LEU A 207 -15.18 -12.91 -18.77
CA LEU A 207 -14.12 -12.20 -18.04
C LEU A 207 -14.68 -11.27 -16.95
N LYS A 208 -15.83 -10.61 -17.18
CA LYS A 208 -16.50 -9.80 -16.16
C LYS A 208 -17.02 -10.66 -15.02
N LEU A 209 -17.65 -11.79 -15.32
CA LEU A 209 -18.16 -12.73 -14.33
C LEU A 209 -17.02 -13.26 -13.44
N GLN A 210 -15.92 -13.69 -14.05
CA GLN A 210 -14.73 -14.20 -13.37
C GLN A 210 -14.02 -13.15 -12.48
N LYS A 211 -14.17 -11.85 -12.77
CA LYS A 211 -13.68 -10.79 -11.86
C LYS A 211 -14.57 -10.59 -10.63
N ALA A 212 -15.84 -10.96 -10.71
CA ALA A 212 -16.77 -10.85 -9.59
C ALA A 212 -16.57 -12.02 -8.62
N SER A 213 -16.36 -13.22 -9.16
CA SER A 213 -16.12 -14.47 -8.42
C SER A 213 -14.94 -15.20 -9.06
N PRO A 214 -13.70 -14.94 -8.63
CA PRO A 214 -12.54 -15.64 -9.18
C PRO A 214 -12.49 -17.05 -8.61
N ASP A 215 -12.40 -18.04 -9.50
CA ASP A 215 -12.12 -19.41 -9.10
C ASP A 215 -10.63 -19.55 -8.84
N CYS A 216 -10.27 -19.90 -7.60
CA CYS A 216 -8.90 -20.26 -7.27
C CYS A 216 -8.70 -21.74 -7.57
N ILE A 217 -7.65 -22.07 -8.30
CA ILE A 217 -7.34 -23.45 -8.69
C ILE A 217 -6.39 -24.06 -7.66
N ASN A 218 -6.59 -25.33 -7.32
CA ASN A 218 -5.76 -26.11 -6.40
C ASN A 218 -4.38 -26.40 -7.00
N GLN A 219 -3.52 -25.38 -7.05
CA GLN A 219 -2.13 -25.51 -7.47
C GLN A 219 -1.17 -25.38 -6.28
N THR A 220 0.03 -25.92 -6.46
CA THR A 220 1.14 -25.79 -5.52
C THR A 220 1.76 -24.40 -5.59
N CYS A 221 1.91 -23.75 -4.44
CA CYS A 221 2.62 -22.48 -4.32
C CYS A 221 4.15 -22.70 -4.24
N SER A 222 4.93 -21.73 -4.71
CA SER A 222 6.41 -21.72 -4.62
C SER A 222 6.92 -20.42 -4.00
N TRP A 223 8.15 -20.42 -3.48
CA TRP A 223 8.76 -19.20 -2.94
C TRP A 223 8.91 -18.08 -3.99
N SER A 224 9.16 -18.42 -5.26
CA SER A 224 9.25 -17.47 -6.37
C SER A 224 7.92 -16.78 -6.62
N TYR A 225 6.82 -17.56 -6.63
CA TYR A 225 5.47 -17.02 -6.70
C TYR A 225 5.17 -16.10 -5.52
N VAL A 226 5.45 -16.53 -4.29
CA VAL A 226 5.22 -15.70 -3.10
C VAL A 226 6.05 -14.42 -3.15
N ALA A 227 7.29 -14.44 -3.65
CA ALA A 227 8.10 -13.24 -3.82
C ALA A 227 7.44 -12.23 -4.76
N GLY A 228 6.96 -12.69 -5.92
CA GLY A 228 6.21 -11.84 -6.85
C GLY A 228 4.92 -11.29 -6.24
N PHE A 229 4.13 -12.14 -5.60
CA PHE A 229 2.87 -11.76 -4.97
C PHE A 229 3.09 -10.78 -3.81
N PHE A 230 4.14 -10.98 -3.01
CA PHE A 230 4.52 -10.08 -1.92
C PHE A 230 5.04 -8.73 -2.44
N ASP A 231 5.75 -8.72 -3.58
CA ASP A 231 6.15 -7.47 -4.23
C ASP A 231 4.99 -6.65 -4.77
N ALA A 232 3.84 -7.27 -5.05
CA ALA A 232 2.59 -6.57 -5.31
C ALA A 232 1.87 -6.18 -3.99
N GLU A 233 1.43 -7.16 -3.20
CA GLU A 233 0.44 -6.98 -2.12
C GLU A 233 1.03 -6.93 -0.70
N GLY A 234 2.32 -7.25 -0.56
CA GLY A 234 2.98 -7.35 0.73
C GLY A 234 3.25 -6.01 1.43
N CYS A 235 3.52 -6.09 2.73
CA CYS A 235 3.93 -4.96 3.54
C CYS A 235 4.94 -5.41 4.59
N ILE A 236 6.03 -4.65 4.71
CA ILE A 236 7.08 -4.86 5.72
C ILE A 236 6.98 -3.70 6.72
N SER A 237 6.90 -4.03 8.01
CA SER A 237 6.77 -3.05 9.08
C SER A 237 7.68 -3.40 10.26
N ILE A 238 8.33 -2.39 10.83
CA ILE A 238 8.97 -2.49 12.15
C ILE A 238 7.98 -1.99 13.21
N LEU A 239 7.76 -2.80 14.25
CA LEU A 239 6.85 -2.46 15.33
C LEU A 239 7.34 -1.23 16.11
N PRO A 240 6.46 -0.33 16.55
CA PRO A 240 6.87 0.90 17.23
C PRO A 240 7.48 0.67 18.64
N ARG A 241 7.41 -0.56 19.17
CA ARG A 241 7.75 -0.91 20.55
C ARG A 241 9.00 -1.78 20.67
N GLY A 242 9.73 -2.02 19.57
CA GLY A 242 10.94 -2.83 19.57
C GLY A 242 11.33 -3.25 18.16
N GLU A 243 12.31 -4.15 18.05
CA GLU A 243 12.85 -4.64 16.78
C GLU A 243 11.96 -5.66 16.05
N GLY A 244 10.75 -5.90 16.55
CA GLY A 244 9.84 -6.87 15.96
C GLY A 244 9.48 -6.52 14.52
N ILE A 245 9.79 -7.43 13.60
CA ILE A 245 9.40 -7.33 12.19
C ILE A 245 8.02 -7.95 12.01
N ARG A 246 7.11 -7.21 11.37
CA ARG A 246 5.79 -7.69 10.97
C ARG A 246 5.68 -7.69 9.45
N LEU A 247 5.19 -8.80 8.91
CA LEU A 247 4.79 -8.91 7.52
C LEU A 247 3.26 -8.96 7.45
N ASP A 248 2.67 -8.24 6.51
CA ASP A 248 1.24 -8.27 6.24
C ASP A 248 1.03 -8.46 4.73
N VAL A 249 0.05 -9.28 4.32
CA VAL A 249 -0.40 -9.41 2.92
C VAL A 249 -1.92 -9.32 2.90
N GLY A 250 -2.47 -8.29 2.25
CA GLY A 250 -3.91 -8.07 2.14
C GLY A 250 -4.45 -8.54 0.81
N GLN A 251 -5.60 -9.22 0.78
CA GLN A 251 -6.28 -9.57 -0.47
C GLN A 251 -7.80 -9.63 -0.29
N LYS A 252 -8.56 -9.26 -1.33
CA LYS A 252 -10.03 -9.34 -1.32
C LYS A 252 -10.52 -10.79 -1.31
N HIS A 253 -9.85 -11.65 -2.06
CA HIS A 253 -10.12 -13.08 -2.19
C HIS A 253 -9.17 -13.83 -1.24
N ASP A 254 -9.71 -14.48 -0.22
CA ASP A 254 -8.92 -15.04 0.86
C ASP A 254 -8.34 -16.42 0.54
N GLU A 255 -8.82 -17.06 -0.51
CA GLU A 255 -8.41 -18.38 -0.99
C GLU A 255 -6.89 -18.41 -1.29
N VAL A 256 -6.36 -17.39 -1.98
CA VAL A 256 -4.90 -17.30 -2.22
C VAL A 256 -4.11 -17.13 -0.93
N LEU A 257 -4.65 -16.43 0.06
CA LEU A 257 -3.99 -16.29 1.36
C LEU A 257 -4.02 -17.59 2.16
N GLN A 258 -5.07 -18.41 2.00
CA GLN A 258 -5.12 -19.75 2.57
C GLN A 258 -4.10 -20.69 1.91
N ILE A 259 -3.93 -20.62 0.57
CA ILE A 259 -2.90 -21.37 -0.15
C ILE A 259 -1.50 -20.96 0.34
N ILE A 260 -1.23 -19.66 0.46
CA ILE A 260 0.06 -19.15 0.98
C ILE A 260 0.28 -19.54 2.44
N LEU A 261 -0.76 -19.48 3.29
CA LEU A 261 -0.69 -19.94 4.68
C LEU A 261 -0.31 -21.42 4.76
N GLY A 262 -1.03 -22.28 4.03
CA GLY A 262 -0.73 -23.71 4.00
C GLY A 262 0.67 -24.01 3.44
N PHE A 263 1.17 -23.20 2.50
CA PHE A 263 2.56 -23.27 2.04
C PHE A 263 3.55 -22.90 3.15
N PHE A 264 3.34 -21.80 3.89
CA PHE A 264 4.20 -21.42 5.01
C PHE A 264 4.20 -22.44 6.15
N ASP A 265 3.06 -23.06 6.44
CA ASP A 265 2.97 -24.09 7.47
C ASP A 265 3.84 -25.30 7.14
N ARG A 266 3.86 -25.72 5.86
CA ARG A 266 4.74 -26.80 5.38
C ARG A 266 6.23 -26.42 5.39
N GLU A 267 6.55 -25.20 4.96
CA GLU A 267 7.95 -24.79 4.72
C GLU A 267 8.70 -24.33 5.98
N LEU A 268 8.01 -23.76 6.97
CA LEU A 268 8.67 -23.08 8.09
C LEU A 268 8.26 -23.60 9.48
N SER A 269 7.22 -24.44 9.58
CA SER A 269 6.61 -24.87 10.85
C SER A 269 6.41 -23.71 11.85
N GLY A 270 6.19 -22.50 11.30
CA GLY A 270 6.50 -21.25 11.98
C GLY A 270 5.36 -20.76 12.85
N LYS A 271 5.65 -20.44 14.12
CA LYS A 271 4.68 -19.77 15.01
C LYS A 271 4.40 -18.35 14.53
N GLY A 272 3.18 -17.86 14.79
CA GLY A 272 2.82 -16.44 14.65
C GLY A 272 2.37 -16.00 13.26
N ILE A 273 1.99 -16.94 12.39
CA ILE A 273 1.29 -16.64 11.13
C ILE A 273 -0.21 -16.79 11.39
N ARG A 274 -1.01 -15.78 11.02
CA ARG A 274 -2.47 -15.80 11.21
C ARG A 274 -3.19 -15.13 10.05
N LEU A 275 -4.26 -15.77 9.58
CA LEU A 275 -5.19 -15.19 8.62
C LEU A 275 -6.33 -14.48 9.38
N PHE A 276 -6.53 -13.21 9.07
CA PHE A 276 -7.63 -12.40 9.61
C PHE A 276 -8.63 -12.11 8.49
N LYS A 277 -9.89 -12.48 8.68
CA LYS A 277 -10.98 -12.14 7.74
C LYS A 277 -11.69 -10.88 8.22
N TYR A 278 -11.88 -9.92 7.32
CA TYR A 278 -12.70 -8.73 7.52
C TYR A 278 -13.77 -8.69 6.41
N GLU A 279 -14.81 -7.86 6.57
CA GLU A 279 -15.98 -7.84 5.66
C GLU A 279 -15.67 -7.78 4.15
N ARG A 280 -14.53 -7.18 3.75
CA ARG A 280 -14.19 -6.95 2.34
C ARG A 280 -12.75 -7.32 1.97
N ILE A 281 -11.98 -7.76 2.94
CA ILE A 281 -10.55 -8.01 2.77
C ILE A 281 -10.11 -9.03 3.81
N SER A 282 -9.25 -9.95 3.41
CA SER A 282 -8.52 -10.83 4.30
C SER A 282 -7.07 -10.41 4.37
N ASN A 283 -6.43 -10.70 5.49
CA ASN A 283 -5.06 -10.28 5.76
C ASN A 283 -4.27 -11.40 6.42
N LEU A 284 -3.24 -11.88 5.74
CA LEU A 284 -2.27 -12.81 6.28
C LEU A 284 -1.18 -12.02 7.00
N LYS A 285 -1.06 -12.21 8.32
CA LYS A 285 -0.08 -11.49 9.14
C LYS A 285 0.92 -12.44 9.78
N VAL A 286 2.19 -12.06 9.71
CA VAL A 286 3.29 -12.71 10.42
C VAL A 286 3.77 -11.77 11.51
N THR A 287 3.55 -12.14 12.78
CA THR A 287 3.88 -11.29 13.94
C THR A 287 5.10 -11.76 14.72
N SER A 288 5.52 -13.01 14.52
CA SER A 288 6.77 -13.54 15.08
C SER A 288 7.96 -12.95 14.32
N SER A 289 8.84 -12.23 15.00
CA SER A 289 9.99 -11.60 14.35
C SER A 289 10.95 -12.63 13.74
N ALA A 290 11.13 -13.79 14.38
CA ALA A 290 11.98 -14.86 13.85
C ALA A 290 11.40 -15.42 12.55
N THR A 291 10.10 -15.72 12.53
CA THR A 291 9.38 -16.20 11.35
C THR A 291 9.39 -15.16 10.23
N SER A 292 9.18 -13.87 10.55
CA SER A 292 9.28 -12.76 9.59
C SER A 292 10.68 -12.68 8.95
N LYS A 293 11.76 -12.80 9.74
CA LYS A 293 13.13 -12.82 9.22
C LYS A 293 13.38 -14.01 8.28
N ALA A 294 12.94 -15.21 8.68
CA ALA A 294 13.07 -16.41 7.86
C ALA A 294 12.34 -16.28 6.51
N ILE A 295 11.10 -15.76 6.52
CA ILE A 295 10.34 -15.48 5.30
C ILE A 295 11.07 -14.47 4.42
N LEU A 296 11.53 -13.33 4.98
CA LEU A 296 12.23 -12.32 4.19
C LEU A 296 13.50 -12.86 3.52
N LEU A 297 14.28 -13.69 4.22
CA LEU A 297 15.46 -14.34 3.65
C LEU A 297 15.10 -15.26 2.48
N LYS A 298 14.04 -16.07 2.62
CA LYS A 298 13.54 -16.94 1.54
C LYS A 298 13.04 -16.11 0.34
N LEU A 299 12.27 -15.04 0.58
CA LEU A 299 11.79 -14.16 -0.49
C LEU A 299 12.95 -13.50 -1.25
N LEU A 300 13.97 -13.01 -0.53
CA LEU A 300 15.16 -12.42 -1.15
C LEU A 300 15.90 -13.44 -2.03
N ALA A 301 16.10 -14.67 -1.52
CA ALA A 301 16.72 -15.76 -2.27
C ALA A 301 15.88 -16.18 -3.49
N SER A 302 14.56 -16.01 -3.44
CA SER A 302 13.63 -16.34 -4.52
C SER A 302 13.26 -15.14 -5.42
N GLY A 303 14.07 -14.07 -5.39
CA GLY A 303 13.97 -13.00 -6.39
C GLY A 303 13.09 -11.81 -6.00
N LEU A 304 12.79 -11.59 -4.71
CA LEU A 304 12.16 -10.35 -4.25
C LEU A 304 12.91 -9.13 -4.83
N CYS A 305 12.18 -8.25 -5.49
CA CYS A 305 12.68 -7.19 -6.35
C CYS A 305 12.24 -5.81 -5.84
N VAL A 306 10.94 -5.50 -5.93
CA VAL A 306 10.40 -4.17 -5.62
C VAL A 306 10.61 -3.79 -4.15
N LYS A 307 10.43 -4.76 -3.25
CA LYS A 307 10.58 -4.58 -1.81
C LYS A 307 11.92 -5.08 -1.28
N ARG A 308 12.89 -5.40 -2.15
CA ARG A 308 14.23 -5.89 -1.76
C ARG A 308 14.91 -5.01 -0.72
N LYS A 309 15.10 -3.72 -1.04
CA LYS A 309 15.77 -2.76 -0.12
C LYS A 309 15.05 -2.65 1.22
N ALA A 310 13.71 -2.71 1.22
CA ALA A 310 12.91 -2.68 2.42
C ALA A 310 13.08 -3.95 3.27
N ALA A 311 13.21 -5.12 2.64
CA ALA A 311 13.48 -6.38 3.31
C ALA A 311 14.89 -6.43 3.90
N GLU A 312 15.92 -6.04 3.13
CA GLU A 312 17.32 -5.96 3.59
C GLU A 312 17.45 -5.02 4.79
N LEU A 313 16.84 -3.84 4.71
CA LEU A 313 16.81 -2.87 5.80
C LEU A 313 16.06 -3.40 7.04
N ALA A 314 14.96 -4.14 6.85
CA ALA A 314 14.25 -4.75 7.98
C ALA A 314 15.10 -5.87 8.63
N LEU A 315 15.83 -6.66 7.84
CA LEU A 315 16.71 -7.71 8.33
C LEU A 315 17.90 -7.16 9.13
N SER A 316 18.40 -5.96 8.79
CA SER A 316 19.46 -5.28 9.55
C SER A 316 18.97 -4.61 10.84
N SER A 317 17.67 -4.69 11.16
CA SER A 317 17.11 -4.14 12.40
C SER A 317 17.67 -4.85 13.63
N SER A 318 18.22 -4.04 14.54
CA SER A 318 18.64 -4.43 15.89
C SER A 318 17.89 -3.63 16.96
N SER A 319 17.96 -4.10 18.20
CA SER A 319 17.35 -3.48 19.38
C SER A 319 17.79 -2.03 19.61
N THR A 320 19.02 -1.66 19.23
CA THR A 320 19.56 -0.31 19.37
C THR A 320 19.21 0.61 18.20
N ARG A 321 18.88 0.06 17.02
CA ARG A 321 18.70 0.83 15.78
C ARG A 321 17.28 0.84 15.21
N TYR A 322 16.34 0.10 15.79
CA TYR A 322 15.02 -0.09 15.20
C TYR A 322 14.24 1.21 14.91
N ILE A 323 14.45 2.29 15.68
CA ILE A 323 13.81 3.59 15.44
C ILE A 323 14.31 4.21 14.12
N GLY A 324 15.64 4.21 13.89
CA GLY A 324 16.25 4.72 12.66
C GLY A 324 15.85 3.86 11.45
N VAL A 325 15.96 2.54 11.59
CA VAL A 325 15.52 1.58 10.56
C VAL A 325 14.05 1.81 10.19
N ARG A 326 13.18 2.05 11.17
CA ARG A 326 11.77 2.34 10.92
C ARG A 326 11.55 3.65 10.17
N GLN A 327 12.36 4.68 10.43
CA GLN A 327 12.31 5.95 9.70
C GLN A 327 12.77 5.76 8.24
N GLU A 328 13.89 5.09 8.03
CA GLU A 328 14.42 4.77 6.70
C GLU A 328 13.42 3.90 5.90
N LEU A 329 12.88 2.85 6.52
CA LEU A 329 11.87 1.98 5.91
C LEU A 329 10.63 2.78 5.50
N SER A 330 10.27 3.82 6.27
CA SER A 330 9.12 4.67 5.99
C SER A 330 9.23 5.45 4.67
N LEU A 331 10.46 5.64 4.17
CA LEU A 331 10.77 6.30 2.89
C LEU A 331 10.62 5.34 1.70
N LEU A 332 10.86 4.04 1.94
CA LEU A 332 10.79 2.97 0.94
C LEU A 332 9.35 2.46 0.74
N VAL A 333 8.52 2.49 1.77
CA VAL A 333 7.13 2.01 1.70
C VAL A 333 6.14 3.11 1.27
N GLY A 334 4.93 2.69 0.91
CA GLY A 334 3.85 3.59 0.50
C GLY A 334 3.42 4.61 1.57
N ASN A 335 2.75 5.68 1.12
CA ASN A 335 2.32 6.80 1.96
C ASN A 335 1.02 6.57 2.74
N GLN A 336 0.37 5.41 2.63
CA GLN A 336 -1.00 5.19 3.12
C GLN A 336 -1.15 5.43 4.63
N SER A 337 -0.10 5.15 5.41
CA SER A 337 -0.07 5.34 6.87
C SER A 337 0.86 6.46 7.34
N ARG A 338 1.38 7.29 6.44
CA ARG A 338 2.42 8.31 6.74
C ARG A 338 2.07 9.20 7.94
N TYR A 339 0.85 9.72 8.00
CA TYR A 339 0.37 10.60 9.08
C TYR A 339 -0.14 9.90 10.34
N GLN A 340 -0.24 8.56 10.31
CA GLN A 340 -0.66 7.75 11.44
C GLN A 340 0.54 7.15 12.18
N ARG A 341 1.68 7.02 11.49
CA ARG A 341 2.95 6.53 12.05
C ARG A 341 3.41 7.44 13.19
N LEU A 342 3.87 6.80 14.26
CA LEU A 342 4.60 7.49 15.32
C LEU A 342 5.97 7.93 14.79
N ASP A 343 6.44 9.09 15.20
CA ASP A 343 7.83 9.52 15.07
C ASP A 343 8.69 8.89 16.18
N ALA A 344 9.98 9.25 16.26
CA ALA A 344 10.87 8.74 17.29
C ALA A 344 10.34 9.07 18.70
N SER A 345 9.95 10.33 18.92
CA SER A 345 9.39 10.79 20.19
C SER A 345 8.08 10.06 20.54
N GLY A 346 7.22 9.83 19.55
CA GLY A 346 5.97 9.09 19.69
C GLY A 346 6.19 7.62 20.05
N CYS A 347 7.23 6.97 19.51
CA CYS A 347 7.63 5.63 19.89
C CYS A 347 8.04 5.56 21.37
N VAL A 348 8.88 6.48 21.83
CA VAL A 348 9.30 6.57 23.25
C VAL A 348 8.08 6.74 24.16
N ARG A 349 7.17 7.68 23.84
CA ARG A 349 5.92 7.89 24.60
C ARG A 349 5.05 6.63 24.61
N ALA A 350 4.91 5.95 23.48
CA ALA A 350 4.11 4.73 23.39
C ALA A 350 4.67 3.60 24.27
N VAL A 351 6.00 3.47 24.38
CA VAL A 351 6.66 2.54 25.32
C VAL A 351 6.36 2.93 26.76
N GLY A 352 6.49 4.21 27.11
CA GLY A 352 6.16 4.72 28.45
C GLY A 352 4.71 4.40 28.87
N ILE A 353 3.74 4.67 27.99
CA ILE A 353 2.32 4.33 28.21
C ILE A 353 2.13 2.83 28.48
N GLN A 354 2.83 1.96 27.74
CA GLN A 354 2.72 0.51 27.97
C GLN A 354 3.35 0.06 29.28
N LYS A 355 4.47 0.67 29.69
CA LYS A 355 5.11 0.39 30.99
C LYS A 355 4.13 0.68 32.14
N VAL A 356 3.49 1.86 32.12
CA VAL A 356 2.48 2.25 33.12
C VAL A 356 1.26 1.34 33.06
N LEU A 357 0.76 1.01 31.86
CA LEU A 357 -0.36 0.07 31.70
C LEU A 357 -0.04 -1.33 32.25
N GLY A 358 1.18 -1.82 32.04
CA GLY A 358 1.64 -3.10 32.59
C GLY A 358 1.72 -3.09 34.11
N ALA A 359 2.22 -1.99 34.71
CA ALA A 359 2.20 -1.80 36.16
C ALA A 359 0.75 -1.74 36.69
N PHE A 360 -0.13 -1.01 36.02
CA PHE A 360 -1.55 -0.87 36.38
C PHE A 360 -2.27 -2.21 36.42
N ARG A 361 -1.96 -3.12 35.49
CA ARG A 361 -2.56 -4.46 35.43
C ARG A 361 -2.05 -5.41 36.51
N ARG A 362 -0.82 -5.23 37.00
CA ARG A 362 -0.18 -6.12 37.99
C ARG A 362 -0.41 -5.70 39.43
N THR A 363 -0.72 -4.42 39.68
CA THR A 363 -0.91 -3.93 41.05
C THR A 363 -2.28 -4.36 41.61
N SER A 364 -2.27 -4.91 42.83
CA SER A 364 -3.47 -5.18 43.63
C SER A 364 -3.83 -4.01 44.56
N GLN A 365 -2.85 -3.19 44.95
CA GLN A 365 -3.06 -2.05 45.85
C GLN A 365 -3.94 -0.96 45.22
N LEU A 366 -5.08 -0.65 45.86
CA LEU A 366 -6.09 0.29 45.35
C LEU A 366 -5.53 1.70 45.13
N HIS A 367 -4.80 2.25 46.11
CA HIS A 367 -4.23 3.60 46.02
C HIS A 367 -3.26 3.74 44.85
N ARG A 368 -2.30 2.81 44.75
CA ARG A 368 -1.35 2.75 43.63
C ARG A 368 -2.06 2.58 42.29
N LYS A 369 -3.14 1.80 42.24
CA LYS A 369 -3.95 1.61 41.03
C LYS A 369 -4.62 2.92 40.59
N GLN A 370 -5.12 3.73 41.53
CA GLN A 370 -5.68 5.05 41.24
C GLN A 370 -4.61 6.02 40.72
N GLN A 371 -3.43 6.05 41.33
CA GLN A 371 -2.30 6.85 40.85
C GLN A 371 -1.89 6.47 39.42
N LEU A 372 -1.71 5.17 39.14
CA LEU A 372 -1.37 4.68 37.81
C LEU A 372 -2.46 4.96 36.77
N LYS A 373 -3.75 4.97 37.19
CA LYS A 373 -4.87 5.35 36.33
C LYS A 373 -4.78 6.83 35.92
N GLN A 374 -4.49 7.71 36.87
CA GLN A 374 -4.31 9.15 36.61
C GLN A 374 -3.10 9.38 35.68
N GLN A 375 -1.94 8.82 36.04
CA GLN A 375 -0.73 8.91 35.22
C GLN A 375 -0.95 8.39 33.79
N LEU A 376 -1.71 7.31 33.62
CA LEU A 376 -2.05 6.78 32.30
C LEU A 376 -2.96 7.72 31.51
N ALA A 377 -3.89 8.42 32.16
CA ALA A 377 -4.74 9.42 31.53
C ALA A 377 -3.91 10.61 31.03
N ASP A 378 -3.01 11.13 31.87
CA ASP A 378 -2.14 12.27 31.55
C ASP A 378 -1.22 11.92 30.36
N LEU A 379 -0.50 10.79 30.43
CA LEU A 379 0.37 10.33 29.36
C LEU A 379 -0.36 10.11 28.03
N ARG A 380 -1.62 9.65 28.08
CA ARG A 380 -2.44 9.47 26.88
C ARG A 380 -2.86 10.82 26.30
N GLN A 381 -3.25 11.76 27.13
CA GLN A 381 -3.64 13.10 26.70
C GLN A 381 -2.47 13.83 26.04
N ASP A 382 -1.30 13.80 26.67
CA ASP A 382 -0.06 14.36 26.12
C ASP A 382 0.31 13.70 24.80
N HIS A 383 0.24 12.37 24.74
CA HIS A 383 0.52 11.64 23.51
C HIS A 383 -0.43 12.04 22.37
N ILE A 384 -1.73 12.20 22.63
CA ILE A 384 -2.71 12.62 21.63
C ILE A 384 -2.37 14.03 21.12
N CYS A 385 -2.11 14.98 22.02
CA CYS A 385 -1.79 16.36 21.66
C CYS A 385 -0.50 16.45 20.82
N LEU A 386 0.60 15.86 21.33
CA LEU A 386 1.90 15.88 20.64
C LEU A 386 1.84 15.14 19.30
N LYS A 387 1.10 14.02 19.21
CA LYS A 387 0.89 13.31 17.94
C LYS A 387 0.12 14.17 16.94
N ALA A 388 -0.91 14.90 17.38
CA ALA A 388 -1.66 15.80 16.51
C ALA A 388 -0.79 16.95 15.99
N GLN A 389 0.07 17.52 16.84
CA GLN A 389 1.04 18.55 16.45
C GLN A 389 2.06 18.03 15.42
N ALA A 390 2.72 16.90 15.71
CA ALA A 390 3.70 16.29 14.80
C ALA A 390 3.07 15.95 13.44
N ARG A 391 1.85 15.41 13.45
CA ARG A 391 1.08 15.12 12.23
C ARG A 391 0.84 16.38 11.39
N LEU A 392 0.53 17.50 12.06
CA LEU A 392 0.28 18.78 11.40
C LEU A 392 1.56 19.37 10.80
N GLN A 393 2.68 19.30 11.53
CA GLN A 393 3.98 19.74 11.04
C GLN A 393 4.42 18.94 9.82
N LEU A 394 4.32 17.61 9.87
CA LEU A 394 4.63 16.73 8.75
C LEU A 394 3.76 17.05 7.52
N LEU A 395 2.47 17.30 7.72
CA LEU A 395 1.56 17.66 6.64
C LEU A 395 1.93 18.99 5.97
N ARG A 396 2.34 20.01 6.74
CA ARG A 396 2.85 21.26 6.18
C ARG A 396 4.13 21.06 5.39
N SER A 397 5.07 20.28 5.93
CA SER A 397 6.32 19.95 5.26
C SER A 397 6.07 19.26 3.91
N ASP A 398 5.14 18.30 3.87
CA ASP A 398 4.79 17.61 2.63
C ASP A 398 4.13 18.55 1.60
N ILE A 399 3.22 19.43 2.04
CA ILE A 399 2.60 20.45 1.17
C ILE A 399 3.68 21.36 0.56
N ARG A 400 4.59 21.89 1.39
CA ARG A 400 5.68 22.75 0.92
C ARG A 400 6.59 22.01 -0.05
N SER A 401 6.98 20.78 0.27
CA SER A 401 7.82 19.96 -0.60
C SER A 401 7.17 19.68 -1.96
N LEU A 402 5.85 19.48 -2.00
CA LEU A 402 5.13 19.31 -3.26
C LEU A 402 5.10 20.59 -4.09
N ILE A 403 4.80 21.74 -3.46
CA ILE A 403 4.81 23.04 -4.13
C ILE A 403 6.21 23.36 -4.68
N GLN A 404 7.26 23.12 -3.90
CA GLN A 404 8.66 23.28 -4.32
C GLN A 404 9.04 22.39 -5.50
N ARG A 405 8.38 21.23 -5.65
CA ARG A 405 8.54 20.33 -6.81
C ARG A 405 7.62 20.69 -7.98
N GLY A 406 7.03 21.88 -7.96
CA GLY A 406 6.17 22.40 -9.01
C GLY A 406 4.74 21.89 -8.99
N ALA A 407 4.25 21.28 -7.90
CA ALA A 407 2.85 20.86 -7.85
C ALA A 407 1.90 22.07 -7.99
N LEU A 408 0.91 21.95 -8.86
CA LEU A 408 -0.05 23.02 -9.17
C LEU A 408 -1.35 22.79 -8.40
N HIS A 409 -2.00 23.87 -7.98
CA HIS A 409 -3.33 23.80 -7.38
C HIS A 409 -4.40 23.64 -8.47
N THR A 410 -5.38 22.74 -8.29
CA THR A 410 -6.35 22.40 -9.36
C THR A 410 -7.36 23.49 -9.69
N SER A 411 -7.64 24.42 -8.77
CA SER A 411 -8.39 25.64 -9.08
C SER A 411 -7.43 26.80 -9.29
N SER A 412 -7.76 27.70 -10.20
CA SER A 412 -7.10 29.01 -10.44
C SER A 412 -7.24 29.98 -9.25
N LEU A 413 -7.30 29.44 -8.03
CA LEU A 413 -7.39 30.23 -6.82
C LEU A 413 -6.12 31.05 -6.68
N ASP A 414 -6.38 32.28 -6.26
CA ASP A 414 -5.43 33.35 -6.06
C ASP A 414 -4.19 32.88 -5.26
N SER A 415 -3.01 33.15 -5.84
CA SER A 415 -1.69 32.76 -5.31
C SER A 415 -1.47 33.17 -3.85
N THR A 416 -2.22 34.18 -3.39
CA THR A 416 -2.26 34.71 -2.03
C THR A 416 -2.57 33.65 -0.96
N VAL A 417 -3.44 32.66 -1.21
CA VAL A 417 -3.75 31.60 -0.21
C VAL A 417 -2.58 30.62 -0.05
N LEU A 418 -1.88 30.32 -1.13
CA LEU A 418 -0.68 29.48 -1.11
C LEU A 418 0.45 30.18 -0.35
N ASN A 419 0.64 31.47 -0.59
CA ASN A 419 1.66 32.27 0.09
C ASN A 419 1.44 32.31 1.60
N LYS A 420 0.19 32.48 2.08
CA LYS A 420 -0.10 32.41 3.52
C LYS A 420 0.29 31.07 4.16
N VAL A 421 0.11 29.94 3.46
CA VAL A 421 0.50 28.61 3.99
C VAL A 421 2.02 28.44 4.04
N VAL A 422 2.75 29.10 3.13
CA VAL A 422 4.21 29.15 3.11
C VAL A 422 4.73 30.04 4.25
N GLU A 423 4.14 31.23 4.42
CA GLU A 423 4.57 32.27 5.38
C GLU A 423 4.33 31.96 6.85
N PHE A 424 3.40 31.06 7.20
CA PHE A 424 3.35 30.51 8.56
C PHE A 424 4.55 29.57 8.79
N GLY A 425 5.74 30.16 8.93
CA GLY A 425 6.94 29.55 9.47
C GLY A 425 6.65 28.89 10.82
N PRO A 426 7.59 28.11 11.39
CA PRO A 426 7.44 27.69 12.77
C PRO A 426 7.20 28.98 13.58
N GLU A 427 6.04 29.10 14.24
CA GLU A 427 5.93 30.01 15.36
C GLU A 427 7.02 29.54 16.32
N VAL A 428 8.17 30.18 16.25
CA VAL A 428 9.24 30.03 17.23
C VAL A 428 8.52 30.35 18.53
N SER A 429 8.32 29.34 19.36
CA SER A 429 7.67 29.49 20.64
C SER A 429 8.54 30.46 21.43
N LYS A 430 8.23 31.76 21.37
CA LYS A 430 8.71 32.74 22.33
C LYS A 430 8.03 32.35 23.64
N ARG A 431 8.66 31.46 24.39
CA ARG A 431 8.40 31.17 25.79
C ARG A 431 9.72 31.11 26.51
#